data_AF-A0AAV2B8R2-F1
#
_entry.id   AF-A0AAV2B8R2-F1
#
_cell.length_a   1.000
_cell.length_b   1.000
_cell.length_c   1.000
_cell.angle_alpha   90.00
_cell.angle_beta   90.00
_cell.angle_gamma   90.00
#
_symmetry.space_group_name_H-M   'P 1'
#
loop_
_entity.id
_entity.type
_entity.pdbx_description
1 polymer ?
#
loop_
_entity_poly.entity_id
_entity_poly.type
_entity_poly.pdbx_seq_one_letter_code
_entity_poly.pdbx_strand_id
1 'polypeptide(L)'
;MMVLSIAIPFVIFLTINGARGNIPLPAITPDYCNYTEYYDSICMRCKRCGRDENQTSLQHRAEDGTCTCKLSYFEKAKRGPYNVTCAPCPNGKVSSPDRKKCLDCSESIPFNETTGYCESCINGTLVEDGKYAFCIPCQSEGLSTTEVLNVCPNTNSVDHMHCSELNLIYSAGNCVPPPILDDSSLFTIKYENGEIVSSALLKKYFKAALSNCEEGDFAACQLLANMCVLLLYKSIETNVCAEFRRVSKKYLNDCPKRPVWLYYINEDGEWHTVEDLYKKNVPNVFTPSLSQESSRLHFVAVKYSLNGTFLGLNKIKSNNLNLCQESDIEEDIAFIIGTRVERTCTRSLQDLWKSEINFFDLYLASNQNQSHLYPIPVLIRNIIINGEHVNLGKDMSKWRLVRRFFLIDHISGIEEEAYISDKHNHPFAKTFRYASEVSLKITFISDKQPGMIYPPLLTIVYSEARPDDYFRDKKVTVKFSVSYEMGQESVMQSVKIAASVLSTLAFAWSILQTFSWFRRSGKHAVDLLTLGKFLVFMSGNLATVFFIVMFCTCLYWFSFFLEARCYLCHFTKSRS
;
A
#
# COMPACT_ATOMS: atom_id res chain seq x y z
N MET A 1 -32.86 1.31 46.14
CA MET A 1 -31.52 0.71 46.01
C MET A 1 -31.49 -0.27 44.81
N MET A 2 -31.85 0.20 43.62
CA MET A 2 -31.92 -0.63 42.41
C MET A 2 -31.87 0.23 41.13
N VAL A 3 -31.05 1.28 41.13
CA VAL A 3 -30.77 2.13 39.95
C VAL A 3 -29.25 2.29 39.74
N LEU A 4 -28.42 1.76 40.65
CA LEU A 4 -26.96 1.95 40.62
C LEU A 4 -26.16 0.76 40.05
N SER A 5 -26.83 -0.32 39.59
CA SER A 5 -26.14 -1.55 39.12
C SER A 5 -26.09 -1.73 37.60
N ILE A 6 -26.58 -0.76 36.81
CA ILE A 6 -26.57 -0.84 35.33
C ILE A 6 -25.62 0.19 34.69
N ALA A 7 -25.22 1.23 35.42
CA ALA A 7 -24.33 2.27 34.88
C ALA A 7 -22.83 1.86 34.88
N ILE A 8 -22.41 1.02 35.84
CA ILE A 8 -20.99 0.66 36.01
C ILE A 8 -20.50 -0.33 34.91
N PRO A 9 -21.27 -1.34 34.47
CA PRO A 9 -20.84 -2.20 33.36
C PRO A 9 -20.80 -1.46 32.02
N PHE A 10 -21.67 -0.46 31.82
CA PHE A 10 -21.77 0.30 30.57
C PHE A 10 -20.61 1.29 30.39
N VAL A 11 -20.13 1.88 31.48
CA VAL A 11 -18.95 2.77 31.47
C VAL A 11 -17.64 1.98 31.38
N ILE A 12 -17.59 0.76 31.92
CA ILE A 12 -16.43 -0.16 31.75
C ILE A 12 -16.39 -0.74 30.32
N PHE A 13 -17.55 -1.01 29.70
CA PHE A 13 -17.61 -1.46 28.30
C PHE A 13 -17.23 -0.35 27.30
N LEU A 14 -17.44 0.93 27.66
CA LEU A 14 -17.04 2.08 26.86
C LEU A 14 -15.57 2.51 27.07
N THR A 15 -14.91 2.09 28.16
CA THR A 15 -13.51 2.44 28.44
C THR A 15 -12.49 1.36 28.08
N ILE A 16 -12.94 0.14 27.74
CA ILE A 16 -12.06 -0.95 27.28
C ILE A 16 -11.93 -1.01 25.74
N ASN A 17 -12.76 -0.28 24.98
CA ASN A 17 -12.48 0.01 23.57
C ASN A 17 -11.49 1.18 23.44
N GLY A 18 -10.34 1.05 24.10
CA GLY A 18 -9.17 1.86 23.80
C GLY A 18 -8.83 1.65 22.34
N ALA A 19 -8.80 2.74 21.59
CA ALA A 19 -8.57 2.81 20.15
C ALA A 19 -7.42 1.93 19.68
N ARG A 20 -7.72 0.66 19.35
CA ARG A 20 -6.88 -0.25 18.57
C ARG A 20 -7.50 -0.41 17.19
N GLY A 21 -7.71 0.73 16.53
CA GLY A 21 -8.01 0.81 15.12
C GLY A 21 -6.84 1.46 14.40
N ASN A 22 -6.49 0.96 13.22
CA ASN A 22 -5.75 1.79 12.27
C ASN A 22 -6.59 3.06 12.06
N ILE A 23 -6.11 4.18 12.56
CA ILE A 23 -6.81 5.47 12.47
C ILE A 23 -6.91 5.79 10.98
N PRO A 24 -8.11 6.09 10.44
CA PRO A 24 -8.24 6.57 9.07
C PRO A 24 -7.36 7.81 8.91
N LEU A 25 -6.42 7.76 7.97
CA LEU A 25 -5.45 8.83 7.80
C LEU A 25 -6.08 9.93 6.92
N PRO A 26 -5.96 11.22 7.29
CA PRO A 26 -6.36 12.31 6.41
C PRO A 26 -5.41 12.36 5.20
N ALA A 27 -5.94 12.34 3.99
CA ALA A 27 -5.23 12.46 2.73
C ALA A 27 -5.08 13.95 2.47
N ILE A 28 -3.99 14.49 3.00
CA ILE A 28 -3.46 15.78 2.59
C ILE A 28 -2.51 15.45 1.43
N THR A 29 -2.53 16.22 0.34
CA THR A 29 -1.53 16.12 -0.74
C THR A 29 -0.48 17.23 -0.58
N PRO A 30 0.72 17.12 -1.18
CA PRO A 30 1.77 18.11 -1.02
C PRO A 30 1.35 19.55 -1.33
N ASP A 31 0.43 19.73 -2.29
CA ASP A 31 -0.06 21.05 -2.74
C ASP A 31 -0.82 21.82 -1.66
N TYR A 32 -1.34 21.13 -0.64
CA TYR A 32 -2.05 21.76 0.48
C TYR A 32 -1.12 22.33 1.55
N CYS A 33 0.18 21.99 1.50
CA CYS A 33 1.12 22.47 2.50
C CYS A 33 1.54 23.90 2.21
N ASN A 34 1.58 24.73 3.25
CA ASN A 34 1.97 26.13 3.12
C ASN A 34 3.48 26.28 2.81
N TYR A 35 3.94 27.47 2.42
CA TYR A 35 5.35 27.72 2.08
C TYR A 35 6.33 27.50 3.25
N THR A 36 5.85 27.46 4.49
CA THR A 36 6.64 27.15 5.70
C THR A 36 6.55 25.67 6.11
N GLU A 37 5.79 24.87 5.37
CA GLU A 37 5.46 23.50 5.71
C GLU A 37 5.90 22.55 4.60
N TYR A 38 6.57 21.47 4.97
CA TYR A 38 6.85 20.36 4.07
C TYR A 38 5.75 19.30 4.18
N TYR A 39 5.57 18.54 3.11
CA TYR A 39 4.68 17.39 3.13
C TYR A 39 5.40 16.19 3.73
N ASP A 40 4.92 15.75 4.88
CA ASP A 40 5.35 14.51 5.49
C ASP A 40 4.54 13.35 4.86
N SER A 41 5.13 12.69 3.88
CA SER A 41 4.52 11.58 3.13
C SER A 41 4.23 10.34 3.97
N ILE A 42 4.90 10.22 5.12
CA ILE A 42 4.73 9.13 6.07
C ILE A 42 3.49 9.37 6.92
N CYS A 43 3.33 10.60 7.40
CA CYS A 43 2.15 11.05 8.12
C CYS A 43 0.96 11.38 7.23
N MET A 44 1.20 11.53 5.93
CA MET A 44 0.29 12.13 4.98
C MET A 44 -0.26 13.47 5.50
N ARG A 45 0.61 14.32 6.07
CA ARG A 45 0.24 15.64 6.63
C ARG A 45 1.30 16.70 6.40
N CYS A 46 0.91 17.96 6.48
CA CYS A 46 1.85 19.07 6.46
C CYS A 46 2.52 19.23 7.83
N LYS A 47 3.84 19.39 7.84
CA LYS A 47 4.65 19.70 9.03
C LYS A 47 5.46 20.96 8.77
N ARG A 48 5.61 21.80 9.78
CA ARG A 48 6.44 23.01 9.68
C ARG A 48 7.92 22.63 9.58
N CYS A 49 8.67 23.37 8.76
CA CYS A 49 10.13 23.32 8.79
C CYS A 49 10.63 23.93 10.11
N GLY A 50 11.68 23.35 10.70
CA GLY A 50 12.21 23.74 12.01
C GLY A 50 11.65 22.90 13.18
N ARG A 51 12.52 22.55 14.15
CA ARG A 51 12.15 21.69 15.29
C ARG A 51 11.34 22.40 16.36
N ASP A 52 11.48 23.71 16.45
CA ASP A 52 10.84 24.59 17.43
C ASP A 52 10.47 25.93 16.77
N GLU A 53 9.79 26.80 17.51
CA GLU A 53 9.36 28.12 17.00
C GLU A 53 10.55 28.99 16.56
N ASN A 54 11.67 28.90 17.28
CA ASN A 54 12.89 29.64 16.96
C ASN A 54 13.41 29.23 15.57
N GLN A 55 13.54 27.94 15.29
CA GLN A 55 14.02 27.43 14.01
C GLN A 55 12.99 27.57 12.88
N THR A 56 11.69 27.49 13.21
CA THR A 56 10.61 27.64 12.22
C THR A 56 10.65 29.02 11.56
N SER A 57 10.97 30.06 12.34
CA SER A 57 11.09 31.42 11.82
C SER A 57 12.21 31.60 10.79
N LEU A 58 13.24 30.73 10.82
CA LEU A 58 14.45 30.81 10.00
C LEU A 58 14.40 29.96 8.73
N GLN A 59 13.33 29.18 8.53
CA GLN A 59 13.26 28.13 7.52
C GLN A 59 12.02 28.26 6.64
N HIS A 60 12.10 27.74 5.42
CA HIS A 60 10.96 27.62 4.51
C HIS A 60 11.08 26.33 3.67
N ARG A 61 10.00 25.98 2.97
CA ARG A 61 9.98 24.88 2.02
C ARG A 61 10.59 25.31 0.69
N ALA A 62 11.57 24.57 0.20
CA ALA A 62 12.13 24.71 -1.13
C ALA A 62 11.19 24.12 -2.22
N GLU A 63 11.47 24.41 -3.49
CA GLU A 63 10.64 23.93 -4.61
C GLU A 63 10.62 22.39 -4.72
N ASP A 64 11.71 21.73 -4.34
CA ASP A 64 11.82 20.26 -4.27
C ASP A 64 11.08 19.63 -3.08
N GLY A 65 10.40 20.46 -2.27
CA GLY A 65 9.64 20.05 -1.09
C GLY A 65 10.46 19.90 0.19
N THR A 66 11.78 20.09 0.15
CA THR A 66 12.67 19.99 1.32
C THR A 66 12.64 21.26 2.18
N CYS A 67 13.17 21.19 3.40
CA CYS A 67 13.33 22.38 4.23
C CYS A 67 14.69 23.03 3.96
N THR A 68 14.70 24.35 3.76
CA THR A 68 15.93 25.12 3.58
C THR A 68 15.90 26.41 4.41
N CYS A 69 17.08 26.93 4.72
CA CYS A 69 17.22 28.20 5.44
C CYS A 69 16.70 29.36 4.58
N LYS A 70 16.00 30.30 5.21
CA LYS A 70 15.63 31.58 4.58
C LYS A 70 16.88 32.38 4.22
N LEU A 71 16.69 33.36 3.36
CA LEU A 71 17.73 34.34 3.02
C LEU A 71 18.35 34.95 4.29
N SER A 72 19.67 35.18 4.25
CA SER A 72 20.50 35.69 5.36
C SER A 72 20.79 34.69 6.48
N TYR A 73 20.32 33.45 6.34
CA TYR A 73 20.66 32.33 7.21
C TYR A 73 21.38 31.24 6.41
N PHE A 74 22.26 30.50 7.09
CA PHE A 74 22.96 29.36 6.50
C PHE A 74 22.68 28.06 7.26
N GLU A 75 22.82 26.94 6.55
CA GLU A 75 22.69 25.59 7.08
C GLU A 75 23.86 25.30 8.03
N LYS A 76 23.66 25.53 9.34
CA LYS A 76 24.65 25.21 10.37
C LYS A 76 24.80 23.70 10.56
N ALA A 77 23.71 22.96 10.43
CA ALA A 77 23.68 21.52 10.46
C ALA A 77 22.46 20.99 9.70
N LYS A 78 22.62 19.87 9.00
CA LYS A 78 21.54 19.20 8.25
C LYS A 78 21.57 17.70 8.56
N ARG A 79 20.41 17.13 8.88
CA ARG A 79 20.23 15.69 9.13
C ARG A 79 19.07 15.18 8.28
N GLY A 80 19.35 14.89 7.01
CA GLY A 80 18.30 14.57 6.04
C GLY A 80 17.55 15.81 5.52
N PRO A 81 16.47 15.60 4.73
CA PRO A 81 15.87 16.64 3.89
C PRO A 81 15.03 17.68 4.63
N TYR A 82 14.47 17.36 5.80
CA TYR A 82 13.55 18.26 6.52
C TYR A 82 14.10 18.77 7.84
N ASN A 83 15.20 18.19 8.32
CA ASN A 83 15.77 18.51 9.63
C ASN A 83 17.04 19.35 9.45
N VAL A 84 16.79 20.64 9.20
CA VAL A 84 17.83 21.66 9.03
C VAL A 84 17.89 22.53 10.28
N THR A 85 19.09 22.90 10.68
CA THR A 85 19.32 23.90 11.73
C THR A 85 19.98 25.11 11.07
N CYS A 86 19.31 26.25 11.14
CA CYS A 86 19.76 27.49 10.53
C CYS A 86 20.37 28.42 11.57
N ALA A 87 21.40 29.14 11.16
CA ALA A 87 22.01 30.21 11.95
C ALA A 87 22.16 31.47 11.09
N PRO A 88 22.09 32.67 11.70
CA PRO A 88 22.25 33.92 10.97
C PRO A 88 23.69 34.05 10.46
N CYS A 89 23.84 34.66 9.28
CA CYS A 89 25.17 35.06 8.84
C CYS A 89 25.71 36.22 9.70
N PRO A 90 27.02 36.24 10.01
CA PRO A 90 27.64 37.37 10.69
C PRO A 90 27.45 38.69 9.93
N ASN A 91 27.50 39.81 10.66
CA ASN A 91 27.33 41.15 10.09
C ASN A 91 28.24 41.38 8.86
N GLY A 92 27.68 41.93 7.79
CA GLY A 92 28.38 42.21 6.53
C GLY A 92 28.58 41.00 5.60
N LYS A 93 28.04 39.82 5.96
CA LYS A 93 28.09 38.60 5.12
C LYS A 93 26.70 38.19 4.64
N VAL A 94 26.66 37.53 3.50
CA VAL A 94 25.41 37.02 2.89
C VAL A 94 25.42 35.49 2.83
N SER A 95 24.25 34.85 2.90
CA SER A 95 24.14 33.41 2.67
C SER A 95 24.44 33.07 1.21
N SER A 96 25.21 32.00 0.95
CA SER A 96 25.41 31.46 -0.40
C SER A 96 24.07 31.09 -1.06
N PRO A 97 23.98 31.07 -2.41
CA PRO A 97 22.82 30.57 -3.14
C PRO A 97 22.32 29.20 -2.66
N ASP A 98 23.24 28.27 -2.36
CA ASP A 98 22.92 26.93 -1.84
C ASP A 98 22.63 26.90 -0.33
N ARG A 99 22.69 28.06 0.34
CA ARG A 99 22.48 28.29 1.78
C ARG A 99 23.45 27.56 2.70
N LYS A 100 24.54 26.97 2.22
CA LYS A 100 25.42 26.15 3.08
C LYS A 100 26.47 26.96 3.84
N LYS A 101 26.80 28.16 3.38
CA LYS A 101 27.87 28.99 3.97
C LYS A 101 27.54 30.48 3.88
N CYS A 102 28.27 31.28 4.63
CA CYS A 102 28.22 32.75 4.52
C CYS A 102 29.40 33.25 3.70
N LEU A 103 29.11 34.14 2.75
CA LEU A 103 30.05 34.72 1.82
C LEU A 103 30.24 36.22 2.12
N ASP A 104 31.46 36.69 1.86
CA ASP A 104 31.80 38.10 1.81
C ASP A 104 31.47 38.65 0.41
N CYS A 105 30.87 39.84 0.36
CA CYS A 105 30.63 40.54 -0.90
C CYS A 105 31.97 41.08 -1.43
N SER A 106 32.31 40.81 -2.68
CA SER A 106 33.53 41.37 -3.29
C SER A 106 33.32 42.84 -3.70
N GLU A 107 34.40 43.55 -4.01
CA GLU A 107 34.36 44.95 -4.45
C GLU A 107 33.49 45.15 -5.71
N SER A 108 33.32 44.10 -6.53
CA SER A 108 32.50 44.12 -7.74
C SER A 108 30.98 44.10 -7.49
N ILE A 109 30.55 43.69 -6.30
CA ILE A 109 29.15 43.62 -5.86
C ILE A 109 29.08 43.96 -4.37
N PRO A 110 29.31 45.22 -3.98
CA PRO A 110 29.50 45.58 -2.58
C PRO A 110 28.27 45.22 -1.72
N PHE A 111 28.51 44.99 -0.42
CA PHE A 111 27.43 44.73 0.53
C PHE A 111 26.58 45.99 0.70
N ASN A 112 25.29 45.86 0.42
CA ASN A 112 24.32 46.93 0.59
C ASN A 112 23.71 46.83 2.00
N GLU A 113 24.05 47.78 2.88
CA GLU A 113 23.58 47.80 4.27
C GLU A 113 22.07 48.02 4.41
N THR A 114 21.41 48.57 3.39
CA THR A 114 19.97 48.84 3.40
C THR A 114 19.16 47.59 3.06
N THR A 115 19.64 46.78 2.10
CA THR A 115 18.97 45.54 1.69
C THR A 115 19.46 44.33 2.47
N GLY A 116 20.66 44.38 3.05
CA GLY A 116 21.31 43.26 3.71
C GLY A 116 21.87 42.21 2.74
N TYR A 117 22.06 42.58 1.47
CA TYR A 117 22.55 41.70 0.39
C TYR A 117 23.71 42.34 -0.37
N CYS A 118 24.49 41.54 -1.11
CA CYS A 118 25.40 42.09 -2.11
C CYS A 118 24.59 42.77 -3.21
N GLU A 119 25.11 43.84 -3.80
CA GLU A 119 24.48 44.50 -4.94
C GLU A 119 24.26 43.54 -6.11
N SER A 120 23.19 43.80 -6.88
CA SER A 120 22.79 42.96 -8.00
C SER A 120 23.87 42.94 -9.10
N CYS A 121 24.21 41.74 -9.57
CA CYS A 121 25.10 41.55 -10.71
C CYS A 121 24.34 41.87 -12.02
N ILE A 122 24.33 43.13 -12.44
CA ILE A 122 23.46 43.65 -13.53
C ILE A 122 23.85 43.14 -14.92
N ASN A 123 25.08 42.62 -15.12
CA ASN A 123 25.60 42.18 -16.43
C ASN A 123 26.43 40.87 -16.38
N GLY A 124 26.15 39.97 -15.42
CA GLY A 124 26.96 38.76 -15.22
C GLY A 124 26.28 37.66 -14.42
N THR A 125 27.05 36.62 -14.07
CA THR A 125 26.62 35.55 -13.18
C THR A 125 27.40 35.61 -11.86
N LEU A 126 26.71 35.34 -10.75
CA LEU A 126 27.33 35.19 -9.45
C LEU A 126 28.14 33.90 -9.39
N VAL A 127 29.44 34.03 -9.17
CA VAL A 127 30.37 32.90 -8.99
C VAL A 127 30.94 32.96 -7.58
N GLU A 128 30.97 31.80 -6.93
CA GLU A 128 31.59 31.64 -5.62
C GLU A 128 33.05 31.26 -5.80
N ASP A 129 33.96 32.00 -5.15
CA ASP A 129 35.35 31.59 -5.00
C ASP A 129 35.75 31.66 -3.52
N GLY A 130 35.92 30.47 -2.93
CA GLY A 130 36.17 30.28 -1.51
C GLY A 130 35.11 30.93 -0.61
N LYS A 131 35.48 32.06 0.00
CA LYS A 131 34.66 32.85 0.93
C LYS A 131 33.98 34.06 0.29
N TYR A 132 34.25 34.35 -0.98
CA TYR A 132 33.78 35.56 -1.64
C TYR A 132 32.74 35.24 -2.72
N ALA A 133 31.79 36.15 -2.91
CA ALA A 133 30.90 36.18 -4.07
C ALA A 133 31.41 37.20 -5.09
N PHE A 134 31.52 36.78 -6.36
CA PHE A 134 31.97 37.59 -7.48
C PHE A 134 30.89 37.71 -8.54
N CYS A 135 30.83 38.85 -9.22
CA CYS A 135 30.03 39.02 -10.42
C CYS A 135 30.96 38.88 -11.63
N ILE A 136 30.83 37.79 -12.39
CA ILE A 136 31.60 37.58 -13.62
C ILE A 136 30.70 37.94 -14.81
N PRO A 137 31.09 38.87 -15.70
CA PRO A 137 30.30 39.21 -16.86
C PRO A 137 30.16 38.02 -17.82
N CYS A 138 28.97 37.82 -18.38
CA CYS A 138 28.73 36.75 -19.34
C CYS A 138 29.45 37.09 -20.67
N GLN A 139 30.57 36.45 -20.95
CA GLN A 139 31.32 36.69 -22.19
C GLN A 139 30.63 35.93 -23.34
N SER A 140 29.99 36.67 -24.25
CA SER A 140 29.44 36.13 -25.50
C SER A 140 30.55 36.03 -26.55
N GLU A 141 31.35 34.96 -26.49
CA GLU A 141 32.15 34.54 -27.64
C GLU A 141 31.64 33.19 -28.14
N GLY A 142 30.89 33.25 -29.24
CA GLY A 142 30.73 32.18 -30.22
C GLY A 142 30.07 30.89 -29.76
N LEU A 143 28.73 30.85 -29.70
CA LEU A 143 28.00 29.65 -30.10
C LEU A 143 26.61 29.99 -30.64
N SER A 144 26.26 29.32 -31.74
CA SER A 144 25.05 29.48 -32.54
C SER A 144 23.77 29.40 -31.71
N THR A 145 22.82 30.25 -32.08
CA THR A 145 21.44 30.32 -31.60
C THR A 145 20.73 28.97 -31.64
N THR A 146 20.44 28.39 -30.47
CA THR A 146 19.15 27.80 -30.03
C THR A 146 19.42 26.94 -28.78
N GLU A 147 19.24 27.54 -27.60
CA GLU A 147 18.90 26.93 -26.28
C GLU A 147 19.45 27.84 -25.18
N VAL A 148 18.56 28.60 -24.55
CA VAL A 148 18.87 29.37 -23.35
C VAL A 148 18.88 28.39 -22.18
N LEU A 149 20.07 27.93 -21.78
CA LEU A 149 20.28 27.29 -20.48
C LEU A 149 21.60 27.77 -19.86
N ASN A 150 21.54 28.93 -19.19
CA ASN A 150 22.60 29.39 -18.31
C ASN A 150 22.48 28.69 -16.95
N VAL A 151 23.12 27.53 -16.79
CA VAL A 151 23.43 26.98 -15.46
C VAL A 151 24.76 26.24 -15.54
N CYS A 152 25.79 26.73 -14.83
CA CYS A 152 26.98 25.91 -14.53
C CYS A 152 26.56 24.82 -13.54
N PRO A 153 26.65 23.51 -13.87
CA PRO A 153 26.22 22.46 -12.97
C PRO A 153 27.24 22.25 -11.84
N ASN A 154 26.83 22.56 -10.62
CA ASN A 154 27.56 22.29 -9.40
C ASN A 154 27.43 20.79 -9.07
N THR A 155 28.48 20.01 -9.31
CA THR A 155 28.53 18.58 -8.96
C THR A 155 29.57 18.34 -7.89
N ASN A 156 29.21 18.60 -6.63
CA ASN A 156 29.90 17.95 -5.51
C ASN A 156 29.43 16.50 -5.44
N SER A 157 29.84 15.68 -6.41
CA SER A 157 29.80 14.24 -6.27
C SER A 157 30.86 13.86 -5.25
N VAL A 158 30.43 13.38 -4.08
CA VAL A 158 31.32 12.72 -3.15
C VAL A 158 31.94 11.53 -3.89
N ASP A 159 33.26 11.56 -4.08
CA ASP A 159 33.99 10.49 -4.75
C ASP A 159 34.55 9.51 -3.71
N HIS A 160 34.84 8.28 -4.14
CA HIS A 160 35.35 7.19 -3.30
C HIS A 160 36.61 7.58 -2.51
N MET A 161 37.45 8.43 -3.10
CA MET A 161 38.67 8.93 -2.48
C MET A 161 38.37 9.83 -1.26
N HIS A 162 37.31 10.65 -1.34
CA HIS A 162 36.90 11.55 -0.25
C HIS A 162 36.40 10.79 0.98
N CYS A 163 35.65 9.70 0.79
CA CYS A 163 35.21 8.88 1.92
C CYS A 163 36.38 8.16 2.60
N SER A 164 37.35 7.69 1.81
CA SER A 164 38.51 6.97 2.32
C SER A 164 39.38 7.85 3.22
N GLU A 165 39.56 9.13 2.88
CA GLU A 165 40.28 10.12 3.70
C GLU A 165 39.60 10.36 5.06
N LEU A 166 38.28 10.20 5.14
CA LEU A 166 37.49 10.36 6.37
C LEU A 166 37.34 9.06 7.18
N ASN A 167 38.01 7.96 6.78
CA ASN A 167 37.76 6.61 7.29
C ASN A 167 36.29 6.16 7.16
N LEU A 168 35.60 6.61 6.11
CA LEU A 168 34.21 6.27 5.80
C LEU A 168 34.13 5.38 4.55
N ILE A 169 33.07 4.58 4.45
CA ILE A 169 32.82 3.69 3.32
C ILE A 169 31.98 4.44 2.27
N TYR A 170 32.35 4.34 0.99
CA TYR A 170 31.53 4.88 -0.10
C TYR A 170 30.36 3.94 -0.43
N SER A 171 29.13 4.45 -0.47
CA SER A 171 27.94 3.72 -0.91
C SER A 171 26.99 4.66 -1.65
N ALA A 172 26.80 4.40 -2.95
CA ALA A 172 25.86 5.12 -3.82
C ALA A 172 25.92 6.65 -3.74
N GLY A 173 27.12 7.23 -3.78
CA GLY A 173 27.30 8.69 -3.71
C GLY A 173 27.34 9.27 -2.29
N ASN A 174 27.33 8.42 -1.25
CA ASN A 174 27.39 8.84 0.16
C ASN A 174 28.59 8.21 0.87
N CYS A 175 29.13 8.91 1.86
CA CYS A 175 30.09 8.34 2.81
C CYS A 175 29.35 7.87 4.06
N VAL A 176 29.54 6.62 4.45
CA VAL A 176 28.88 6.01 5.62
C VAL A 176 29.89 5.49 6.65
N PRO A 177 29.61 5.60 7.96
CA PRO A 177 30.56 5.24 9.02
C PRO A 177 30.75 3.72 9.14
N PRO A 178 31.99 3.23 9.36
CA PRO A 178 32.24 1.83 9.72
C PRO A 178 31.98 1.58 11.22
N PRO A 179 31.67 0.33 11.64
CA PRO A 179 31.44 -0.84 10.79
C PRO A 179 29.97 -0.92 10.34
N ILE A 180 29.75 -1.20 9.06
CA ILE A 180 28.45 -1.67 8.56
C ILE A 180 28.56 -3.18 8.35
N LEU A 181 27.50 -3.90 8.68
CA LEU A 181 27.38 -5.34 8.49
C LEU A 181 27.81 -5.72 7.06
N ASP A 182 28.77 -6.63 6.95
CA ASP A 182 29.33 -7.10 5.67
C ASP A 182 29.03 -8.59 5.43
N ASP A 183 27.83 -9.00 5.84
CA ASP A 183 27.32 -10.34 5.58
C ASP A 183 26.77 -10.42 4.16
N SER A 184 27.27 -11.38 3.38
CA SER A 184 26.80 -11.72 2.03
C SER A 184 25.28 -11.93 1.94
N SER A 185 24.64 -12.37 3.03
CA SER A 185 23.19 -12.57 3.12
C SER A 185 22.39 -11.27 2.93
N LEU A 186 22.97 -10.11 3.25
CA LEU A 186 22.34 -8.79 3.11
C LEU A 186 22.16 -8.37 1.65
N PHE A 187 22.95 -8.96 0.76
CA PHE A 187 22.95 -8.62 -0.67
C PHE A 187 22.36 -9.72 -1.54
N THR A 188 21.92 -10.83 -0.92
CA THR A 188 21.49 -12.02 -1.63
C THR A 188 19.97 -12.16 -1.62
N ILE A 189 19.38 -12.44 -2.78
CA ILE A 189 17.95 -12.74 -2.93
C ILE A 189 17.81 -14.19 -3.38
N LYS A 190 17.05 -14.97 -2.61
CA LYS A 190 16.61 -16.32 -2.98
C LYS A 190 15.22 -16.25 -3.61
N TYR A 191 15.13 -16.62 -4.88
CA TYR A 191 13.90 -16.65 -5.68
C TYR A 191 13.14 -17.98 -5.48
N GLU A 192 11.86 -18.01 -5.83
CA GLU A 192 11.00 -19.20 -5.68
C GLU A 192 11.32 -20.30 -6.70
N ASN A 193 11.86 -19.92 -7.85
CA ASN A 193 12.39 -20.82 -8.87
C ASN A 193 13.71 -21.52 -8.44
N GLY A 194 14.24 -21.23 -7.25
CA GLY A 194 15.45 -21.80 -6.69
C GLY A 194 16.74 -21.01 -6.99
N GLU A 195 16.67 -19.99 -7.85
CA GLU A 195 17.82 -19.14 -8.17
C GLU A 195 18.23 -18.31 -6.95
N ILE A 196 19.54 -18.15 -6.77
CA ILE A 196 20.15 -17.30 -5.76
C ILE A 196 20.94 -16.23 -6.52
N VAL A 197 20.62 -14.97 -6.24
CA VAL A 197 21.19 -13.81 -6.93
C VAL A 197 21.87 -12.90 -5.91
N SER A 198 23.13 -12.57 -6.16
CA SER A 198 23.84 -11.49 -5.48
C SER A 198 23.44 -10.15 -6.13
N SER A 199 22.44 -9.48 -5.58
CA SER A 199 21.80 -8.31 -6.19
C SER A 199 22.71 -7.08 -6.21
N ALA A 200 23.00 -6.57 -7.40
CA ALA A 200 23.76 -5.34 -7.59
C ALA A 200 23.08 -4.12 -6.94
N LEU A 201 21.74 -4.08 -6.97
CA LEU A 201 20.94 -3.04 -6.34
C LEU A 201 21.20 -3.00 -4.83
N LEU A 202 21.14 -4.16 -4.15
CA LEU A 202 21.33 -4.23 -2.71
C LEU A 202 22.77 -3.86 -2.34
N LYS A 203 23.78 -4.43 -3.03
CA LYS A 203 25.19 -4.10 -2.79
C LYS A 203 25.45 -2.60 -2.88
N LYS A 204 24.92 -1.96 -3.92
CA LYS A 204 25.18 -0.54 -4.19
C LYS A 204 24.53 0.39 -3.16
N TYR A 205 23.27 0.15 -2.83
CA TYR A 205 22.45 1.14 -2.12
C TYR A 205 22.12 0.79 -0.66
N PHE A 206 22.22 -0.48 -0.23
CA PHE A 206 21.73 -0.90 1.09
C PHE A 206 22.44 -0.18 2.26
N LYS A 207 23.77 -0.09 2.22
CA LYS A 207 24.57 0.51 3.31
C LYS A 207 24.21 2.00 3.51
N ALA A 208 24.16 2.78 2.42
CA ALA A 208 23.69 4.16 2.44
C ALA A 208 22.23 4.30 2.90
N ALA A 209 21.34 3.46 2.38
CA ALA A 209 19.92 3.48 2.75
C ALA A 209 19.72 3.21 4.25
N LEU A 210 20.46 2.25 4.81
CA LEU A 210 20.40 1.91 6.23
C LEU A 210 20.91 3.06 7.10
N SER A 211 22.12 3.55 6.83
CA SER A 211 22.74 4.64 7.61
C SER A 211 21.86 5.90 7.59
N ASN A 212 21.44 6.34 6.40
CA ASN A 212 20.65 7.55 6.26
C ASN A 212 19.25 7.38 6.89
N CYS A 213 18.67 6.18 6.82
CA CYS A 213 17.40 5.90 7.50
C CYS A 213 17.54 5.96 9.03
N GLU A 214 18.66 5.51 9.61
CA GLU A 214 18.92 5.63 11.05
C GLU A 214 19.07 7.07 11.54
N GLU A 215 19.51 7.95 10.63
CA GLU A 215 19.62 9.40 10.82
C GLU A 215 18.28 10.16 10.62
N GLY A 216 17.26 9.48 10.10
CA GLY A 216 15.92 10.03 9.89
C GLY A 216 15.65 10.52 8.47
N ASP A 217 16.49 10.14 7.49
CA ASP A 217 16.17 10.37 6.08
C ASP A 217 15.03 9.47 5.63
N PHE A 218 13.91 10.10 5.27
CA PHE A 218 12.70 9.38 4.91
C PHE A 218 12.80 8.68 3.56
N ALA A 219 13.42 9.28 2.55
CA ALA A 219 13.59 8.64 1.25
C ALA A 219 14.49 7.40 1.38
N ALA A 220 15.54 7.49 2.20
CA ALA A 220 16.38 6.36 2.54
C ALA A 220 15.61 5.25 3.28
N CYS A 221 14.73 5.60 4.22
CA CYS A 221 13.88 4.61 4.89
C CYS A 221 12.88 3.94 3.93
N GLN A 222 12.32 4.69 2.97
CA GLN A 222 11.43 4.13 1.94
C GLN A 222 12.20 3.25 0.95
N LEU A 223 13.44 3.60 0.60
CA LEU A 223 14.34 2.77 -0.20
C LEU A 223 14.64 1.44 0.52
N LEU A 224 15.02 1.51 1.80
CA LEU A 224 15.25 0.32 2.62
C LEU A 224 14.01 -0.57 2.73
N ALA A 225 12.82 0.05 2.86
CA ALA A 225 11.56 -0.64 2.84
C ALA A 225 11.31 -1.35 1.50
N ASN A 226 11.48 -0.63 0.38
CA ASN A 226 11.30 -1.18 -0.97
C ASN A 226 12.22 -2.37 -1.21
N MET A 227 13.47 -2.32 -0.76
CA MET A 227 14.38 -3.47 -0.80
C MET A 227 13.82 -4.68 -0.05
N CYS A 228 13.25 -4.48 1.15
CA CYS A 228 12.57 -5.58 1.85
C CYS A 228 11.35 -6.13 1.09
N VAL A 229 10.58 -5.26 0.42
CA VAL A 229 9.46 -5.70 -0.43
C VAL A 229 9.98 -6.54 -1.60
N LEU A 230 11.11 -6.20 -2.21
CA LEU A 230 11.76 -6.99 -3.28
C LEU A 230 12.18 -8.40 -2.81
N LEU A 231 12.47 -8.56 -1.52
CA LEU A 231 12.71 -9.87 -0.89
C LEU A 231 11.41 -10.63 -0.59
N LEU A 232 10.24 -10.09 -0.97
CA LEU A 232 8.91 -10.59 -0.60
C LEU A 232 8.78 -10.80 0.91
N TYR A 233 9.32 -9.86 1.71
CA TYR A 233 9.24 -9.89 3.17
C TYR A 233 9.86 -11.12 3.83
N LYS A 234 10.67 -11.90 3.10
CA LYS A 234 11.42 -13.02 3.66
C LYS A 234 12.33 -12.45 4.75
N SER A 235 12.16 -12.92 5.97
CA SER A 235 12.94 -12.50 7.13
C SER A 235 13.78 -13.69 7.57
N ILE A 236 15.05 -13.69 7.20
CA ILE A 236 16.10 -14.58 7.74
C ILE A 236 16.83 -13.78 8.84
N GLU A 237 17.55 -14.45 9.74
CA GLU A 237 18.25 -13.82 10.88
C GLU A 237 19.10 -12.61 10.47
N THR A 238 19.81 -12.70 9.34
CA THR A 238 20.56 -11.59 8.74
C THR A 238 20.11 -11.35 7.31
N ASN A 239 19.27 -10.34 7.07
CA ASN A 239 18.95 -9.84 5.73
C ASN A 239 18.37 -8.42 5.78
N VAL A 240 18.09 -7.83 4.61
CA VAL A 240 17.56 -6.46 4.48
C VAL A 240 16.25 -6.25 5.26
N CYS A 241 15.36 -7.23 5.27
CA CYS A 241 14.09 -7.14 6.00
C CYS A 241 14.27 -7.13 7.53
N ALA A 242 15.25 -7.87 8.05
CA ALA A 242 15.60 -7.87 9.46
C ALA A 242 16.11 -6.48 9.90
N GLU A 243 17.02 -5.89 9.11
CA GLU A 243 17.56 -4.55 9.37
C GLU A 243 16.50 -3.45 9.24
N PHE A 244 15.64 -3.53 8.23
CA PHE A 244 14.48 -2.65 8.12
C PHE A 244 13.59 -2.73 9.36
N ARG A 245 13.30 -3.94 9.86
CA ARG A 245 12.49 -4.13 11.07
C ARG A 245 13.18 -3.55 12.31
N ARG A 246 14.51 -3.67 12.41
CA ARG A 246 15.29 -3.09 13.50
C ARG A 246 15.18 -1.57 13.52
N VAL A 247 15.39 -0.92 12.38
CA VAL A 247 15.36 0.55 12.29
C VAL A 247 13.94 1.10 12.43
N SER A 248 12.94 0.47 11.81
CA SER A 248 11.54 0.93 11.88
C SER A 248 10.95 0.91 13.30
N LYS A 249 11.41 0.00 14.19
CA LYS A 249 11.02 0.00 15.61
C LYS A 249 11.48 1.26 16.36
N LYS A 250 12.60 1.88 15.99
CA LYS A 250 13.14 3.06 16.68
C LYS A 250 12.20 4.28 16.62
N TYR A 251 11.34 4.32 15.62
CA TYR A 251 10.46 5.44 15.31
C TYR A 251 8.99 5.22 15.73
N LEU A 252 8.73 4.30 16.66
CA LEU A 252 7.38 3.92 17.12
C LEU A 252 6.53 5.09 17.66
N ASN A 253 7.16 6.20 18.08
CA ASN A 253 6.49 7.28 18.80
C ASN A 253 6.09 8.49 17.94
N ASP A 254 6.65 8.64 16.73
CA ASP A 254 6.33 9.76 15.85
C ASP A 254 5.24 9.36 14.88
N CYS A 255 4.05 9.94 15.07
CA CYS A 255 2.83 9.62 14.31
C CYS A 255 3.06 9.74 12.80
N PRO A 256 2.48 8.84 11.96
CA PRO A 256 1.77 7.66 12.40
C PRO A 256 2.79 6.74 13.05
N LYS A 257 2.42 6.06 14.14
CA LYS A 257 3.27 5.30 15.09
C LYS A 257 4.30 4.32 14.49
N ARG A 258 4.54 4.31 13.18
CA ARG A 258 5.48 3.52 12.39
C ARG A 258 5.78 4.31 11.10
N PRO A 259 6.94 4.99 10.98
CA PRO A 259 7.19 5.89 9.87
C PRO A 259 7.25 5.16 8.51
N VAL A 260 7.58 3.88 8.52
CA VAL A 260 7.44 3.02 7.35
C VAL A 260 6.78 1.72 7.79
N TRP A 261 5.44 1.76 7.84
CA TRP A 261 4.63 0.63 8.24
C TRP A 261 4.43 -0.34 7.08
N LEU A 262 5.16 -1.46 7.10
CA LEU A 262 5.03 -2.52 6.10
C LEU A 262 4.21 -3.75 6.55
N TYR A 263 4.11 -3.99 7.86
CA TYR A 263 3.60 -5.23 8.43
C TYR A 263 2.37 -4.99 9.30
N TYR A 264 1.27 -5.71 9.08
CA TYR A 264 0.10 -5.71 9.98
C TYR A 264 0.40 -6.51 11.25
N ILE A 265 1.17 -5.88 12.15
CA ILE A 265 1.54 -6.39 13.46
C ILE A 265 1.05 -5.45 14.56
N ASN A 266 0.84 -5.93 15.77
CA ASN A 266 0.50 -5.09 16.93
C ASN A 266 1.76 -4.36 17.49
N GLU A 267 1.61 -3.58 18.56
CA GLU A 267 2.72 -2.83 19.19
C GLU A 267 3.81 -3.78 19.73
N ASP A 268 3.43 -4.99 20.13
CA ASP A 268 4.32 -6.05 20.60
C ASP A 268 5.04 -6.80 19.45
N GLY A 269 4.68 -6.50 18.20
CA GLY A 269 5.25 -7.10 17.00
C GLY A 269 4.63 -8.43 16.59
N GLU A 270 3.47 -8.78 17.16
CA GLU A 270 2.75 -10.01 16.88
C GLU A 270 1.71 -9.85 15.77
N TRP A 271 1.42 -10.96 15.08
CA TRP A 271 0.52 -11.02 13.93
C TRP A 271 -0.92 -11.33 14.36
N HIS A 272 -1.84 -10.39 14.16
CA HIS A 272 -3.25 -10.52 14.55
C HIS A 272 -4.15 -10.55 13.30
N THR A 273 -3.81 -11.43 12.35
CA THR A 273 -4.42 -11.46 11.01
C THR A 273 -5.95 -11.57 11.03
N VAL A 274 -6.53 -12.40 11.90
CA VAL A 274 -7.98 -12.54 12.02
C VAL A 274 -8.62 -11.22 12.47
N GLU A 275 -8.06 -10.58 13.50
CA GLU A 275 -8.57 -9.30 13.98
C GLU A 275 -8.44 -8.21 12.90
N ASP A 276 -7.31 -8.15 12.19
CA ASP A 276 -7.07 -7.19 11.11
C ASP A 276 -8.02 -7.36 9.92
N LEU A 277 -8.43 -8.58 9.59
CA LEU A 277 -9.35 -8.87 8.48
C LEU A 277 -10.83 -8.76 8.85
N TYR A 278 -11.17 -8.84 10.13
CA TYR A 278 -12.57 -8.79 10.59
C TYR A 278 -12.91 -7.53 11.39
N LYS A 279 -12.10 -6.47 11.27
CA LYS A 279 -12.45 -5.15 11.85
C LYS A 279 -13.73 -4.60 11.23
N LYS A 280 -14.61 -4.03 12.05
CA LYS A 280 -15.89 -3.46 11.62
C LYS A 280 -15.85 -1.93 11.43
N ASN A 281 -14.66 -1.35 11.28
CA ASN A 281 -14.42 0.09 11.23
C ASN A 281 -14.10 0.63 9.82
N VAL A 282 -14.48 -0.11 8.77
CA VAL A 282 -14.36 0.36 7.38
C VAL A 282 -15.29 1.57 7.19
N PRO A 283 -14.84 2.68 6.59
CA PRO A 283 -15.51 3.99 6.70
C PRO A 283 -16.77 4.16 5.84
N ASN A 284 -17.21 3.12 5.11
CA ASN A 284 -18.25 3.21 4.10
C ASN A 284 -19.34 2.15 4.29
N VAL A 285 -20.58 2.54 4.02
CA VAL A 285 -21.72 1.65 3.86
C VAL A 285 -22.10 1.69 2.38
N PHE A 286 -22.08 0.52 1.74
CA PHE A 286 -22.25 0.40 0.29
C PHE A 286 -23.65 -0.07 -0.06
N THR A 287 -24.29 0.60 -1.01
CA THR A 287 -25.52 0.10 -1.62
C THR A 287 -25.16 -0.67 -2.89
N PRO A 288 -25.74 -1.86 -3.16
CA PRO A 288 -25.51 -2.55 -4.42
C PRO A 288 -26.33 -1.90 -5.54
N SER A 289 -25.77 -0.91 -6.24
CA SER A 289 -26.40 -0.26 -7.39
C SER A 289 -25.38 0.24 -8.43
N LEU A 290 -25.52 -0.11 -9.70
CA LEU A 290 -24.54 0.29 -10.74
C LEU A 290 -24.48 1.81 -10.99
N SER A 291 -25.54 2.55 -10.66
CA SER A 291 -25.65 3.99 -10.96
C SER A 291 -25.38 4.90 -9.76
N GLN A 292 -25.30 4.35 -8.55
CA GLN A 292 -25.08 5.15 -7.35
C GLN A 292 -23.60 5.25 -7.01
N GLU A 293 -23.15 6.45 -6.67
CA GLU A 293 -21.78 6.69 -6.21
C GLU A 293 -21.49 5.92 -4.89
N SER A 294 -22.51 5.72 -4.06
CA SER A 294 -22.42 4.93 -2.83
C SER A 294 -22.10 3.44 -3.06
N SER A 295 -22.13 2.97 -4.30
CA SER A 295 -21.78 1.60 -4.69
C SER A 295 -20.34 1.45 -5.13
N ARG A 296 -19.63 2.57 -5.39
CA ARG A 296 -18.26 2.56 -5.90
C ARG A 296 -17.26 2.41 -4.77
N LEU A 297 -16.26 1.56 -5.01
CA LEU A 297 -15.09 1.40 -4.16
C LEU A 297 -13.99 2.34 -4.68
N HIS A 298 -13.76 3.44 -3.96
CA HIS A 298 -12.70 4.37 -4.32
C HIS A 298 -11.35 3.91 -3.77
N PHE A 299 -10.57 3.22 -4.61
CA PHE A 299 -9.22 2.85 -4.26
C PHE A 299 -8.23 3.98 -4.56
N VAL A 300 -7.29 4.16 -3.64
CA VAL A 300 -6.19 5.12 -3.74
C VAL A 300 -4.92 4.38 -3.37
N ALA A 301 -3.84 4.59 -4.11
CA ALA A 301 -2.53 4.10 -3.72
C ALA A 301 -1.55 5.24 -3.51
N VAL A 302 -0.76 5.12 -2.45
CA VAL A 302 0.48 5.87 -2.34
C VAL A 302 1.54 5.14 -3.15
N LYS A 303 2.22 5.88 -4.04
CA LYS A 303 3.28 5.34 -4.90
C LYS A 303 4.67 5.79 -4.48
N TYR A 304 5.62 4.87 -4.57
CA TYR A 304 7.04 5.14 -4.38
C TYR A 304 7.85 4.59 -5.55
N SER A 305 8.87 5.32 -5.96
CA SER A 305 9.89 4.86 -6.90
C SER A 305 10.88 3.92 -6.21
N LEU A 306 11.73 3.26 -6.99
CA LEU A 306 12.77 2.36 -6.48
C LEU A 306 13.67 3.01 -5.43
N ASN A 307 14.15 4.23 -5.67
CA ASN A 307 15.02 4.99 -4.78
C ASN A 307 14.32 5.53 -3.52
N GLY A 308 13.04 5.20 -3.29
CA GLY A 308 12.28 5.61 -2.12
C GLY A 308 11.60 6.97 -2.22
N THR A 309 11.70 7.67 -3.37
CA THR A 309 11.00 8.93 -3.58
C THR A 309 9.48 8.70 -3.60
N PHE A 310 8.74 9.54 -2.90
CA PHE A 310 7.28 9.56 -2.93
C PHE A 310 6.81 10.15 -4.27
N LEU A 311 6.05 9.36 -5.03
CA LEU A 311 5.56 9.75 -6.36
C LEU A 311 4.16 10.38 -6.32
N GLY A 312 3.45 10.23 -5.21
CA GLY A 312 2.13 10.82 -5.03
C GLY A 312 1.09 9.85 -4.49
N LEU A 313 -0.09 10.41 -4.30
CA LEU A 313 -1.31 9.72 -3.87
C LEU A 313 -2.25 9.67 -5.08
N ASN A 314 -2.34 8.51 -5.73
CA ASN A 314 -3.05 8.36 -6.99
C ASN A 314 -4.35 7.58 -6.80
N LYS A 315 -5.43 8.05 -7.44
CA LYS A 315 -6.65 7.26 -7.61
C LYS A 315 -6.32 6.03 -8.45
N ILE A 316 -6.81 4.88 -8.00
CA ILE A 316 -6.53 3.60 -8.60
C ILE A 316 -7.76 3.14 -9.36
N LYS A 317 -7.56 2.93 -10.65
CA LYS A 317 -8.50 2.25 -11.53
C LYS A 317 -8.15 0.77 -11.62
N SER A 318 -9.09 -0.05 -12.10
CA SER A 318 -8.93 -1.50 -12.21
C SER A 318 -7.68 -1.86 -13.02
N ASN A 319 -7.42 -1.15 -14.13
CA ASN A 319 -6.24 -1.31 -14.97
C ASN A 319 -4.91 -1.02 -14.26
N ASN A 320 -4.90 -0.22 -13.18
CA ASN A 320 -3.68 0.13 -12.45
C ASN A 320 -3.25 -0.94 -11.44
N LEU A 321 -4.14 -1.91 -11.12
CA LEU A 321 -3.83 -3.04 -10.22
C LEU A 321 -3.57 -4.35 -10.97
N ASN A 322 -3.52 -4.34 -12.29
CA ASN A 322 -3.29 -5.56 -13.04
C ASN A 322 -2.38 -5.36 -14.27
N LEU A 323 -1.82 -6.48 -14.73
CA LEU A 323 -0.93 -6.53 -15.88
C LEU A 323 -1.67 -6.87 -17.18
N CYS A 324 -3.00 -6.70 -17.28
CA CYS A 324 -3.73 -6.80 -18.54
C CYS A 324 -3.76 -5.47 -19.30
N GLN A 325 -3.74 -5.55 -20.64
CA GLN A 325 -3.70 -4.37 -21.50
C GLN A 325 -5.13 -3.83 -21.58
N GLU A 326 -5.27 -2.53 -21.79
CA GLU A 326 -6.60 -1.93 -21.99
C GLU A 326 -7.23 -2.51 -23.25
N SER A 327 -8.30 -3.28 -23.08
CA SER A 327 -9.21 -3.58 -24.17
C SER A 327 -10.65 -3.58 -23.64
N ASP A 328 -11.36 -2.51 -24.03
CA ASP A 328 -12.79 -2.50 -24.38
C ASP A 328 -13.87 -2.64 -23.30
N ILE A 329 -13.64 -2.16 -22.07
CA ILE A 329 -14.75 -2.01 -21.10
C ILE A 329 -14.72 -0.63 -20.47
N GLU A 330 -15.85 0.08 -20.59
CA GLU A 330 -16.19 1.32 -19.89
C GLU A 330 -15.79 1.24 -18.41
N GLU A 331 -15.06 2.25 -17.95
CA GLU A 331 -14.84 2.67 -16.56
C GLU A 331 -15.12 1.65 -15.44
N ASP A 332 -14.05 1.17 -14.77
CA ASP A 332 -14.02 0.68 -13.38
C ASP A 332 -15.20 -0.15 -12.82
N ILE A 333 -15.92 -0.89 -13.66
CA ILE A 333 -17.01 -1.78 -13.19
C ILE A 333 -16.53 -2.80 -12.16
N ALA A 334 -15.25 -3.17 -12.21
CA ALA A 334 -14.62 -4.08 -11.27
C ALA A 334 -14.61 -3.54 -9.83
N PHE A 335 -14.73 -2.23 -9.66
CA PHE A 335 -14.78 -1.56 -8.35
C PHE A 335 -16.20 -1.12 -7.97
N ILE A 336 -17.23 -1.62 -8.66
CA ILE A 336 -18.61 -1.47 -8.22
C ILE A 336 -18.99 -2.68 -7.37
N ILE A 337 -19.46 -2.42 -6.14
CA ILE A 337 -19.84 -3.44 -5.18
C ILE A 337 -20.82 -4.46 -5.79
N GLY A 338 -20.60 -5.75 -5.56
CA GLY A 338 -21.41 -6.84 -6.12
C GLY A 338 -20.99 -7.32 -7.52
N THR A 339 -20.05 -6.63 -8.19
CA THR A 339 -19.61 -6.99 -9.54
C THR A 339 -18.45 -7.97 -9.52
N ARG A 340 -18.72 -9.27 -9.68
CA ARG A 340 -17.66 -10.27 -9.81
C ARG A 340 -16.93 -10.12 -11.15
N VAL A 341 -15.64 -9.87 -11.10
CA VAL A 341 -14.77 -9.76 -12.29
C VAL A 341 -13.71 -10.82 -12.23
N GLU A 342 -13.48 -11.50 -13.34
CA GLU A 342 -12.36 -12.40 -13.53
C GLU A 342 -11.80 -12.17 -14.94
N ARG A 343 -10.54 -11.77 -15.01
CA ARG A 343 -9.83 -11.44 -16.23
C ARG A 343 -8.55 -12.25 -16.28
N THR A 344 -8.33 -12.89 -17.41
CA THR A 344 -7.10 -13.60 -17.70
C THR A 344 -6.63 -13.14 -19.06
N CYS A 345 -5.37 -12.71 -19.16
CA CYS A 345 -4.79 -12.24 -20.40
C CYS A 345 -3.35 -12.73 -20.54
N THR A 346 -2.80 -12.57 -21.74
CA THR A 346 -1.44 -13.00 -22.06
C THR A 346 -0.58 -11.78 -22.36
N ARG A 347 0.63 -11.73 -21.81
CA ARG A 347 1.58 -10.61 -21.97
C ARG A 347 2.92 -11.09 -22.49
N SER A 348 3.54 -10.28 -23.33
CA SER A 348 4.96 -10.41 -23.69
C SER A 348 5.83 -10.14 -22.46
N LEU A 349 6.81 -10.99 -22.19
CA LEU A 349 7.82 -10.69 -21.17
C LEU A 349 8.66 -9.46 -21.54
N GLN A 350 8.95 -9.23 -22.82
CA GLN A 350 9.69 -8.05 -23.26
C GLN A 350 8.92 -6.75 -23.00
N ASP A 351 7.60 -6.76 -23.17
CA ASP A 351 6.75 -5.61 -22.84
C ASP A 351 6.68 -5.35 -21.33
N LEU A 352 6.58 -6.41 -20.52
CA LEU A 352 6.61 -6.26 -19.06
C LEU A 352 7.95 -5.73 -18.56
N TRP A 353 9.07 -6.09 -19.20
CA TRP A 353 10.39 -5.60 -18.83
C TRP A 353 10.55 -4.08 -18.96
N LYS A 354 9.93 -3.48 -19.98
CA LYS A 354 9.98 -2.03 -20.23
C LYS A 354 9.18 -1.22 -19.21
N SER A 355 8.38 -1.87 -18.38
CA SER A 355 7.51 -1.21 -17.42
C SER A 355 8.32 -0.70 -16.23
N GLU A 356 7.99 0.51 -15.77
CA GLU A 356 8.61 1.10 -14.58
C GLU A 356 8.26 0.30 -13.32
N ILE A 357 9.27 0.11 -12.46
CA ILE A 357 9.04 -0.44 -11.13
C ILE A 357 8.49 0.64 -10.21
N ASN A 358 7.30 0.38 -9.66
CA ASN A 358 6.64 1.22 -8.69
C ASN A 358 6.17 0.37 -7.52
N PHE A 359 6.22 0.95 -6.33
CA PHE A 359 5.74 0.34 -5.11
C PHE A 359 4.46 1.02 -4.64
N PHE A 360 3.50 0.23 -4.18
CA PHE A 360 2.15 0.69 -3.88
C PHE A 360 1.76 0.33 -2.45
N ASP A 361 1.29 1.31 -1.69
CA ASP A 361 0.50 1.09 -0.47
C ASP A 361 -0.97 1.40 -0.82
N LEU A 362 -1.88 0.41 -0.72
CA LEU A 362 -3.27 0.57 -1.17
C LEU A 362 -4.22 0.95 -0.02
N TYR A 363 -5.19 1.81 -0.33
CA TYR A 363 -6.21 2.29 0.60
C TYR A 363 -7.59 2.33 -0.06
N LEU A 364 -8.62 2.22 0.78
CA LEU A 364 -10.00 2.53 0.45
C LEU A 364 -10.34 3.93 0.98
N ALA A 365 -10.72 4.84 0.10
CA ALA A 365 -11.16 6.18 0.49
C ALA A 365 -12.61 6.19 0.98
N SER A 366 -12.92 7.05 1.94
CA SER A 366 -14.30 7.24 2.40
C SER A 366 -15.14 7.97 1.34
N ASN A 367 -16.38 7.54 1.18
CA ASN A 367 -17.36 8.17 0.28
C ASN A 367 -17.81 9.54 0.82
N GLN A 368 -17.77 9.75 2.14
CA GLN A 368 -18.18 11.02 2.76
C GLN A 368 -17.05 12.04 2.76
N ASN A 369 -15.82 11.59 3.03
CA ASN A 369 -14.63 12.43 2.99
C ASN A 369 -13.52 11.65 2.28
N GLN A 370 -13.25 11.96 1.01
CA GLN A 370 -12.22 11.26 0.23
C GLN A 370 -10.81 11.43 0.85
N SER A 371 -10.63 12.37 1.77
CA SER A 371 -9.42 12.47 2.58
C SER A 371 -9.33 11.38 3.65
N HIS A 372 -10.38 10.71 4.08
CA HIS A 372 -10.23 9.59 5.03
C HIS A 372 -9.88 8.30 4.30
N LEU A 373 -8.66 7.81 4.52
CA LEU A 373 -8.12 6.60 3.88
C LEU A 373 -8.04 5.43 4.85
N TYR A 374 -8.58 4.29 4.45
CA TYR A 374 -8.52 3.03 5.17
C TYR A 374 -7.48 2.09 4.52
N PRO A 375 -6.43 1.67 5.24
CA PRO A 375 -5.35 0.86 4.65
C PRO A 375 -5.82 -0.57 4.34
N ILE A 376 -5.52 -1.05 3.13
CA ILE A 376 -5.93 -2.36 2.64
C ILE A 376 -4.82 -3.39 2.87
N PRO A 377 -5.06 -4.47 3.64
CA PRO A 377 -4.08 -5.52 3.83
C PRO A 377 -3.80 -6.29 2.54
N VAL A 378 -2.54 -6.67 2.38
CA VAL A 378 -2.03 -7.43 1.24
C VAL A 378 -1.54 -8.80 1.70
N LEU A 379 -2.04 -9.86 1.07
CA LEU A 379 -1.65 -11.24 1.28
C LEU A 379 -0.81 -11.72 0.08
N ILE A 380 0.51 -11.71 0.23
CA ILE A 380 1.43 -12.24 -0.80
C ILE A 380 1.59 -13.75 -0.58
N ARG A 381 1.16 -14.57 -1.55
CA ARG A 381 1.20 -16.05 -1.42
C ARG A 381 2.62 -16.62 -1.39
N ASN A 382 3.57 -15.93 -1.99
CA ASN A 382 4.98 -16.32 -2.08
C ASN A 382 5.78 -16.12 -0.79
N ILE A 383 5.18 -15.58 0.29
CA ILE A 383 5.92 -15.39 1.55
C ILE A 383 6.24 -16.76 2.15
N ILE A 384 7.53 -17.01 2.36
CA ILE A 384 8.07 -18.19 3.06
C ILE A 384 8.72 -17.73 4.36
N ILE A 385 8.40 -18.42 5.46
CA ILE A 385 9.06 -18.25 6.76
C ILE A 385 9.48 -19.63 7.25
N ASN A 386 10.75 -19.79 7.63
CA ASN A 386 11.32 -21.06 8.11
C ASN A 386 11.04 -22.26 7.20
N GLY A 387 10.98 -22.02 5.88
CA GLY A 387 10.69 -23.04 4.87
C GLY A 387 9.20 -23.37 4.67
N GLU A 388 8.28 -22.75 5.40
CA GLU A 388 6.83 -22.93 5.23
C GLU A 388 6.21 -21.76 4.46
N HIS A 389 5.33 -22.06 3.50
CA HIS A 389 4.47 -21.07 2.84
C HIS A 389 3.32 -20.64 3.75
N VAL A 390 3.60 -19.69 4.63
CA VAL A 390 2.70 -19.21 5.68
C VAL A 390 1.37 -18.63 5.17
N ASN A 391 1.34 -18.20 3.90
CA ASN A 391 0.18 -17.58 3.26
C ASN A 391 -0.58 -18.50 2.29
N LEU A 392 -0.29 -19.80 2.20
CA LEU A 392 -1.05 -20.74 1.34
C LEU A 392 -2.16 -21.49 2.08
N GLY A 393 -1.98 -21.76 3.38
CA GLY A 393 -2.92 -22.55 4.18
C GLY A 393 -4.27 -21.86 4.42
N LYS A 394 -5.27 -22.65 4.82
CA LYS A 394 -6.59 -22.13 5.25
C LYS A 394 -6.56 -21.48 6.64
N ASP A 395 -5.57 -21.84 7.45
CA ASP A 395 -5.39 -21.31 8.80
C ASP A 395 -4.87 -19.87 8.74
N MET A 396 -5.78 -18.92 8.97
CA MET A 396 -5.50 -17.50 8.93
C MET A 396 -4.57 -17.03 10.07
N SER A 397 -4.40 -17.81 11.14
CA SER A 397 -3.48 -17.45 12.23
C SER A 397 -2.02 -17.48 11.79
N LYS A 398 -1.71 -18.30 10.78
CA LYS A 398 -0.36 -18.40 10.18
C LYS A 398 -0.08 -17.29 9.18
N TRP A 399 -1.11 -16.62 8.68
CA TRP A 399 -0.93 -15.62 7.63
C TRP A 399 -0.11 -14.42 8.10
N ARG A 400 0.54 -13.78 7.14
CA ARG A 400 1.41 -12.60 7.30
C ARG A 400 0.93 -11.55 6.32
N LEU A 401 0.16 -10.59 6.84
CA LEU A 401 -0.41 -9.50 6.08
C LEU A 401 0.54 -8.30 5.97
N VAL A 402 0.82 -7.87 4.76
CA VAL A 402 1.74 -6.76 4.48
C VAL A 402 0.97 -5.61 3.86
N ARG A 403 1.63 -4.46 3.68
CA ARG A 403 1.00 -3.25 3.14
C ARG A 403 1.46 -2.92 1.72
N ARG A 404 2.76 -3.04 1.47
CA ARG A 404 3.39 -2.62 0.21
C ARG A 404 3.55 -3.77 -0.76
N PHE A 405 3.34 -3.49 -2.04
CA PHE A 405 3.59 -4.45 -3.12
C PHE A 405 4.11 -3.73 -4.37
N PHE A 406 4.58 -4.50 -5.34
CA PHE A 406 4.91 -4.05 -6.70
C PHE A 406 4.27 -5.00 -7.72
N LEU A 407 4.15 -4.59 -8.97
CA LEU A 407 3.63 -5.48 -10.03
C LEU A 407 4.74 -6.16 -10.84
N ILE A 408 5.88 -5.49 -11.01
CA ILE A 408 7.00 -5.96 -11.83
C ILE A 408 8.31 -5.64 -11.13
N ASP A 409 9.28 -6.54 -11.24
CA ASP A 409 10.64 -6.41 -10.76
C ASP A 409 11.63 -7.02 -11.77
N HIS A 410 12.30 -6.13 -12.49
CA HIS A 410 13.33 -6.45 -13.47
C HIS A 410 14.73 -6.01 -13.03
N ILE A 411 14.89 -5.55 -11.78
CA ILE A 411 16.11 -4.89 -11.31
C ILE A 411 16.76 -5.66 -10.18
N SER A 412 15.96 -6.22 -9.25
CA SER A 412 16.53 -6.89 -8.08
C SER A 412 17.34 -8.15 -8.44
N GLY A 413 16.99 -8.79 -9.56
CA GLY A 413 17.61 -10.00 -10.07
C GLY A 413 18.88 -9.77 -10.91
N ILE A 414 19.36 -8.53 -11.02
CA ILE A 414 20.59 -8.22 -11.76
C ILE A 414 21.80 -8.49 -10.86
N GLU A 415 22.69 -9.35 -11.33
CA GLU A 415 23.97 -9.65 -10.68
C GLU A 415 24.99 -8.53 -10.95
N GLU A 416 25.94 -8.32 -10.04
CA GLU A 416 26.96 -7.27 -10.16
C GLU A 416 27.85 -7.51 -11.38
N GLU A 417 28.19 -8.78 -11.63
CA GLU A 417 29.02 -9.22 -12.73
C GLU A 417 28.40 -8.88 -14.09
N ALA A 418 27.06 -8.78 -14.16
CA ALA A 418 26.35 -8.40 -15.39
C ALA A 418 26.67 -6.97 -15.84
N TYR A 419 26.95 -6.05 -14.89
CA TYR A 419 27.37 -4.67 -15.20
C TYR A 419 28.81 -4.62 -15.75
N ILE A 420 29.63 -5.63 -15.46
CA ILE A 420 31.03 -5.71 -15.88
C ILE A 420 31.14 -6.34 -17.28
N SER A 421 30.29 -7.32 -17.58
CA SER A 421 30.34 -8.09 -18.83
C SER A 421 29.64 -7.43 -20.02
N ASP A 422 28.69 -6.52 -19.79
CA ASP A 422 27.83 -6.01 -20.85
C ASP A 422 28.31 -4.66 -21.43
N LYS A 423 28.91 -4.70 -22.63
CA LYS A 423 29.37 -3.52 -23.38
C LYS A 423 28.21 -2.63 -23.89
N HIS A 424 26.95 -3.07 -23.79
CA HIS A 424 25.78 -2.35 -24.30
C HIS A 424 25.01 -1.54 -23.24
N ASN A 425 25.57 -1.36 -22.04
CA ASN A 425 25.06 -0.45 -21.00
C ASN A 425 23.67 -0.82 -20.40
N HIS A 426 23.16 -2.05 -20.63
CA HIS A 426 21.87 -2.50 -20.11
C HIS A 426 21.92 -3.94 -19.59
N PRO A 427 22.35 -4.17 -18.33
CA PRO A 427 22.48 -5.52 -17.79
C PRO A 427 21.11 -6.18 -17.62
N PHE A 428 21.04 -7.47 -17.98
CA PHE A 428 19.84 -8.28 -17.86
C PHE A 428 19.76 -8.96 -16.49
N ALA A 429 18.57 -8.99 -15.89
CA ALA A 429 18.33 -9.71 -14.66
C ALA A 429 18.35 -11.23 -14.90
N LYS A 430 19.11 -11.95 -14.06
CA LYS A 430 19.12 -13.41 -13.99
C LYS A 430 17.78 -13.98 -13.57
N THR A 431 16.98 -13.21 -12.84
CA THR A 431 15.59 -13.56 -12.57
C THR A 431 14.72 -12.31 -12.63
N PHE A 432 13.66 -12.39 -13.44
CA PHE A 432 12.62 -11.38 -13.55
C PHE A 432 11.40 -11.85 -12.78
N ARG A 433 10.76 -10.96 -12.02
CA ARG A 433 9.56 -11.29 -11.24
C ARG A 433 8.40 -10.38 -11.63
N TYR A 434 7.20 -10.96 -11.69
CA TYR A 434 5.98 -10.23 -12.00
C TYR A 434 4.78 -10.79 -11.23
N ALA A 435 3.78 -9.95 -10.96
CA ALA A 435 2.53 -10.35 -10.34
C ALA A 435 1.68 -11.14 -11.34
N SER A 436 1.73 -12.47 -11.28
CA SER A 436 0.97 -13.36 -12.16
C SER A 436 -0.51 -13.41 -11.79
N GLU A 437 -0.86 -13.18 -10.52
CA GLU A 437 -2.25 -13.09 -10.08
C GLU A 437 -2.42 -11.96 -9.08
N VAL A 438 -3.43 -11.11 -9.32
CA VAL A 438 -3.88 -10.10 -8.37
C VAL A 438 -5.38 -10.28 -8.15
N SER A 439 -5.76 -10.64 -6.91
CA SER A 439 -7.16 -10.87 -6.56
C SER A 439 -7.58 -9.98 -5.40
N LEU A 440 -8.60 -9.17 -5.62
CA LEU A 440 -9.25 -8.38 -4.59
C LEU A 440 -10.49 -9.13 -4.07
N LYS A 441 -10.53 -9.39 -2.77
CA LYS A 441 -11.65 -10.05 -2.10
C LYS A 441 -12.34 -9.08 -1.16
N ILE A 442 -13.65 -8.89 -1.36
CA ILE A 442 -14.52 -8.08 -0.52
C ILE A 442 -15.44 -9.02 0.25
N THR A 443 -15.55 -8.85 1.56
CA THR A 443 -16.42 -9.69 2.40
C THR A 443 -17.46 -8.82 3.08
N PHE A 444 -18.75 -9.11 2.87
CA PHE A 444 -19.85 -8.40 3.52
C PHE A 444 -20.02 -8.84 4.97
N ILE A 445 -20.35 -7.89 5.83
CA ILE A 445 -20.74 -8.15 7.22
C ILE A 445 -22.20 -8.64 7.22
N SER A 446 -22.44 -9.78 7.84
CA SER A 446 -23.78 -10.44 7.90
C SER A 446 -24.71 -9.82 8.99
N ASP A 447 -24.32 -8.70 9.58
CA ASP A 447 -25.05 -8.04 10.68
C ASP A 447 -26.22 -7.18 10.17
N LYS A 448 -26.99 -6.61 11.11
CA LYS A 448 -28.24 -5.86 10.86
C LYS A 448 -28.15 -4.63 9.94
N GLN A 449 -26.95 -4.19 9.55
CA GLN A 449 -26.77 -3.08 8.62
C GLN A 449 -26.30 -3.58 7.25
N PRO A 450 -27.20 -3.68 6.26
CA PRO A 450 -26.83 -4.11 4.92
C PRO A 450 -25.84 -3.12 4.30
N GLY A 451 -24.87 -3.65 3.55
CA GLY A 451 -23.90 -2.82 2.82
C GLY A 451 -22.56 -2.57 3.51
N MET A 452 -22.40 -2.97 4.79
CA MET A 452 -21.09 -2.91 5.44
C MET A 452 -20.18 -4.05 4.97
N ILE A 453 -18.90 -3.77 4.86
CA ILE A 453 -17.86 -4.74 4.50
C ILE A 453 -16.77 -4.80 5.57
N TYR A 454 -16.17 -5.98 5.70
CA TYR A 454 -14.86 -6.12 6.32
C TYR A 454 -13.77 -5.50 5.43
N PRO A 455 -12.57 -5.22 5.97
CA PRO A 455 -11.42 -4.78 5.20
C PRO A 455 -11.24 -5.61 3.92
N PRO A 456 -11.25 -4.97 2.74
CA PRO A 456 -10.91 -5.69 1.52
C PRO A 456 -9.54 -6.33 1.65
N LEU A 457 -9.36 -7.51 1.07
CA LEU A 457 -8.09 -8.23 1.08
C LEU A 457 -7.54 -8.28 -0.35
N LEU A 458 -6.37 -7.67 -0.56
CA LEU A 458 -5.63 -7.80 -1.81
C LEU A 458 -4.72 -9.03 -1.72
N THR A 459 -4.90 -10.01 -2.59
CA THR A 459 -4.04 -11.19 -2.67
C THR A 459 -3.17 -11.10 -3.91
N ILE A 460 -1.87 -11.35 -3.77
CA ILE A 460 -0.93 -11.32 -4.89
C ILE A 460 -0.15 -12.62 -4.96
N VAL A 461 -0.01 -13.16 -6.16
CA VAL A 461 0.90 -14.25 -6.50
C VAL A 461 1.92 -13.71 -7.48
N TYR A 462 3.20 -13.91 -7.16
CA TYR A 462 4.31 -13.62 -8.04
C TYR A 462 4.78 -14.87 -8.78
N SER A 463 5.14 -14.69 -10.04
CA SER A 463 5.84 -15.68 -10.85
C SER A 463 7.18 -15.11 -11.31
N GLU A 464 8.08 -16.01 -11.69
CA GLU A 464 9.45 -15.67 -12.05
C GLU A 464 9.79 -16.20 -13.43
N ALA A 465 10.57 -15.43 -14.19
CA ALA A 465 11.05 -15.77 -15.52
C ALA A 465 12.58 -15.69 -15.59
N ARG A 466 13.17 -16.54 -16.42
CA ARG A 466 14.61 -16.60 -16.67
C ARG A 466 15.01 -15.74 -17.88
N PRO A 467 16.30 -15.43 -18.07
CA PRO A 467 16.77 -14.64 -19.21
C PRO A 467 16.35 -15.25 -20.55
N ASP A 468 16.43 -16.57 -20.70
CA ASP A 468 16.02 -17.28 -21.91
C ASP A 468 14.53 -17.07 -22.25
N ASP A 469 13.68 -16.90 -21.24
CA ASP A 469 12.26 -16.63 -21.44
C ASP A 469 12.04 -15.22 -21.99
N TYR A 470 12.87 -14.26 -21.59
CA TYR A 470 12.87 -12.91 -22.14
C TYR A 470 13.39 -12.88 -23.59
N PHE A 471 14.51 -13.54 -23.89
CA PHE A 471 15.09 -13.57 -25.23
C PHE A 471 14.18 -14.23 -26.27
N ARG A 472 13.35 -15.20 -25.85
CA ARG A 472 12.34 -15.84 -26.70
C ARG A 472 11.00 -15.11 -26.76
N ASP A 473 10.89 -13.94 -26.12
CA ASP A 473 9.63 -13.21 -25.91
C ASP A 473 8.48 -14.12 -25.44
N LYS A 474 8.76 -14.95 -24.42
CA LYS A 474 7.77 -15.89 -23.91
C LYS A 474 6.52 -15.15 -23.47
N LYS A 475 5.38 -15.65 -23.93
CA LYS A 475 4.07 -15.13 -23.58
C LYS A 475 3.64 -15.71 -22.23
N VAL A 476 3.44 -14.85 -21.24
CA VAL A 476 3.05 -15.23 -19.88
C VAL A 476 1.59 -14.89 -19.61
N THR A 477 0.89 -15.79 -18.92
CA THR A 477 -0.50 -15.57 -18.50
C THR A 477 -0.53 -14.82 -17.17
N VAL A 478 -1.34 -13.76 -17.11
CA VAL A 478 -1.59 -12.98 -15.89
C VAL A 478 -3.10 -12.91 -15.63
N LYS A 479 -3.47 -12.93 -14.35
CA LYS A 479 -4.85 -13.00 -13.88
C LYS A 479 -5.18 -11.84 -12.94
N PHE A 480 -6.36 -11.26 -13.12
CA PHE A 480 -6.95 -10.28 -12.23
C PHE A 480 -8.37 -10.68 -11.86
N SER A 481 -8.72 -10.64 -10.57
CA SER A 481 -10.08 -10.92 -10.14
C SER A 481 -10.56 -10.02 -9.02
N VAL A 482 -11.85 -9.69 -9.04
CA VAL A 482 -12.57 -9.08 -7.92
C VAL A 482 -13.70 -10.02 -7.53
N SER A 483 -13.71 -10.42 -6.26
CA SER A 483 -14.66 -11.40 -5.72
C SER A 483 -15.35 -10.87 -4.48
N TYR A 484 -16.58 -11.33 -4.28
CA TYR A 484 -17.43 -10.95 -3.15
C TYR A 484 -17.84 -12.21 -2.39
N GLU A 485 -17.71 -12.17 -1.07
CA GLU A 485 -18.21 -13.20 -0.18
C GLU A 485 -19.16 -12.61 0.86
N MET A 486 -20.12 -13.39 1.31
CA MET A 486 -21.06 -13.02 2.36
C MET A 486 -21.19 -14.19 3.33
N GLY A 487 -21.15 -13.90 4.62
CA GLY A 487 -21.39 -14.90 5.66
C GLY A 487 -22.81 -15.46 5.55
N GLN A 488 -22.92 -16.76 5.27
CA GLN A 488 -24.20 -17.47 5.11
C GLN A 488 -24.78 -17.99 6.43
N GLU A 489 -24.08 -17.82 7.55
CA GLU A 489 -24.45 -18.42 8.83
C GLU A 489 -25.84 -18.00 9.31
N SER A 490 -26.15 -16.71 9.23
CA SER A 490 -27.45 -16.15 9.64
C SER A 490 -28.61 -16.65 8.77
N VAL A 491 -28.40 -16.70 7.45
CA VAL A 491 -29.37 -17.24 6.48
C VAL A 491 -29.58 -18.72 6.71
N MET A 492 -28.50 -19.49 6.86
CA MET A 492 -28.57 -20.93 7.13
C MET A 492 -29.22 -21.23 8.47
N GLN A 493 -29.01 -20.40 9.50
CA GLN A 493 -29.71 -20.52 10.77
C GLN A 493 -31.20 -20.26 10.61
N SER A 494 -31.59 -19.26 9.82
CA SER A 494 -33.00 -18.97 9.53
C SER A 494 -33.68 -20.11 8.78
N VAL A 495 -33.00 -20.69 7.79
CA VAL A 495 -33.46 -21.89 7.05
C VAL A 495 -33.61 -23.09 8.00
N LYS A 496 -32.65 -23.32 8.90
CA LYS A 496 -32.73 -24.38 9.91
C LYS A 496 -33.93 -24.21 10.84
N ILE A 497 -34.16 -22.99 11.34
CA ILE A 497 -35.31 -22.68 12.20
C ILE A 497 -36.62 -22.95 11.43
N ALA A 498 -36.77 -22.41 10.22
CA ALA A 498 -37.97 -22.60 9.42
C ALA A 498 -38.25 -24.08 9.09
N ALA A 499 -37.22 -24.83 8.69
CA ALA A 499 -37.33 -26.26 8.43
C ALA A 499 -37.75 -27.05 9.68
N SER A 500 -37.21 -26.71 10.85
CA SER A 500 -37.54 -27.39 12.11
C SER A 500 -39.01 -27.17 12.53
N VAL A 501 -39.49 -25.92 12.48
CA VAL A 501 -40.86 -25.55 12.87
C VAL A 501 -41.87 -26.19 11.92
N LEU A 502 -41.67 -26.06 10.60
CA LEU A 502 -42.60 -26.61 9.61
C LEU A 502 -42.61 -28.14 9.59
N SER A 503 -41.47 -28.79 9.85
CA SER A 503 -41.41 -30.25 9.96
C SER A 503 -42.21 -30.77 11.15
N THR A 504 -42.19 -30.05 12.28
CA THR A 504 -42.97 -30.41 13.47
C THR A 504 -44.47 -30.29 13.20
N LEU A 505 -44.90 -29.24 12.50
CA LEU A 505 -46.28 -29.06 12.06
C LEU A 505 -46.71 -30.14 11.05
N ALA A 506 -45.86 -30.48 10.08
CA ALA A 506 -46.11 -31.54 9.13
C ALA A 506 -46.28 -32.90 9.80
N PHE A 507 -45.46 -33.20 10.82
CA PHE A 507 -45.59 -34.42 11.61
C PHE A 507 -46.93 -34.49 12.35
N ALA A 508 -47.33 -33.41 13.04
CA ALA A 508 -48.63 -33.33 13.71
C ALA A 508 -49.79 -33.48 12.71
N TRP A 509 -49.68 -32.86 11.54
CA TRP A 509 -50.65 -33.00 10.46
C TRP A 509 -50.76 -34.43 9.93
N SER A 510 -49.63 -35.14 9.78
CA SER A 510 -49.60 -36.55 9.39
C SER A 510 -50.27 -37.46 10.42
N ILE A 511 -50.12 -37.16 11.72
CA ILE A 511 -50.85 -37.88 12.78
C ILE A 511 -52.35 -37.66 12.62
N LEU A 512 -52.80 -36.41 12.47
CA LEU A 512 -54.22 -36.09 12.28
C LEU A 512 -54.82 -36.76 11.04
N GLN A 513 -54.07 -36.74 9.93
CA GLN A 513 -54.48 -37.37 8.66
C GLN A 513 -54.58 -38.89 8.81
N THR A 514 -53.62 -39.51 9.49
CA THR A 514 -53.63 -40.95 9.79
C THR A 514 -54.78 -41.31 10.73
N PHE A 515 -55.02 -40.53 11.77
CA PHE A 515 -56.10 -40.75 12.72
C PHE A 515 -57.48 -40.64 12.06
N SER A 516 -57.67 -39.65 11.20
CA SER A 516 -58.88 -39.49 10.39
C SER A 516 -59.11 -40.70 9.47
N TRP A 517 -58.06 -41.17 8.79
CA TRP A 517 -58.14 -42.37 7.94
C TRP A 517 -58.42 -43.65 8.76
N PHE A 518 -57.75 -43.81 9.90
CA PHE A 518 -57.94 -44.93 10.82
C PHE A 518 -59.40 -45.01 11.30
N ARG A 519 -59.96 -43.88 11.75
CA ARG A 519 -61.36 -43.80 12.20
C ARG A 519 -62.35 -44.11 11.08
N ARG A 520 -62.10 -43.64 9.85
CA ARG A 520 -62.95 -43.94 8.67
C ARG A 520 -62.86 -45.40 8.23
N SER A 521 -61.75 -46.06 8.51
CA SER A 521 -61.51 -47.46 8.13
C SER A 521 -62.17 -48.47 9.09
N GLY A 522 -62.83 -48.00 10.16
CA GLY A 522 -63.55 -48.86 11.11
C GLY A 522 -62.68 -49.83 11.88
N LYS A 523 -61.37 -49.58 11.97
CA LYS A 523 -60.42 -50.49 12.65
C LYS A 523 -60.45 -50.28 14.16
N HIS A 524 -60.35 -51.38 14.91
CA HIS A 524 -60.37 -51.38 16.38
C HIS A 524 -58.98 -51.42 17.03
N ALA A 525 -57.92 -51.70 16.26
CA ALA A 525 -56.53 -51.73 16.74
C ALA A 525 -55.58 -51.16 15.68
N VAL A 526 -54.48 -50.55 16.13
CA VAL A 526 -53.42 -50.05 15.25
C VAL A 526 -52.66 -51.24 14.65
N ASP A 527 -52.75 -51.41 13.34
CA ASP A 527 -52.08 -52.48 12.60
C ASP A 527 -50.88 -51.96 11.79
N LEU A 528 -50.07 -52.88 11.26
CA LEU A 528 -48.91 -52.55 10.43
C LEU A 528 -49.30 -51.70 9.20
N LEU A 529 -50.52 -51.89 8.67
CA LEU A 529 -51.04 -51.10 7.57
C LEU A 529 -51.27 -49.63 7.97
N THR A 530 -51.76 -49.38 9.19
CA THR A 530 -51.93 -48.03 9.73
C THR A 530 -50.58 -47.35 9.94
N LEU A 531 -49.57 -48.10 10.42
CA LEU A 531 -48.20 -47.60 10.52
C LEU A 531 -47.61 -47.26 9.14
N GLY A 532 -47.83 -48.13 8.14
CA GLY A 532 -47.42 -47.87 6.76
C GLY A 532 -48.08 -46.63 6.17
N LYS A 533 -49.38 -46.43 6.42
CA LYS A 533 -50.11 -45.21 6.01
C LYS A 533 -49.56 -43.95 6.67
N PHE A 534 -49.23 -44.03 7.97
CA PHE A 534 -48.58 -42.92 8.67
C PHE A 534 -47.25 -42.53 8.02
N LEU A 535 -46.39 -43.51 7.72
CA LEU A 535 -45.10 -43.24 7.08
C LEU A 535 -45.23 -42.60 5.70
N VAL A 536 -46.22 -43.04 4.90
CA VAL A 536 -46.51 -42.43 3.58
C VAL A 536 -46.99 -40.98 3.74
N PHE A 537 -47.94 -40.72 4.64
CA PHE A 537 -48.42 -39.35 4.90
C PHE A 537 -47.33 -38.45 5.49
N MET A 538 -46.51 -38.98 6.41
CA MET A 538 -45.34 -38.28 6.97
C MET A 538 -44.33 -37.92 5.87
N SER A 539 -43.95 -38.88 5.03
CA SER A 539 -42.99 -38.66 3.96
C SER A 539 -43.49 -37.63 2.94
N GLY A 540 -44.77 -37.70 2.55
CA GLY A 540 -45.37 -36.73 1.63
C GLY A 540 -45.45 -35.30 2.20
N ASN A 541 -45.85 -35.16 3.47
CA ASN A 541 -45.94 -33.85 4.13
C ASN A 541 -44.55 -33.25 4.37
N LEU A 542 -43.57 -34.06 4.80
CA LEU A 542 -42.18 -33.61 4.95
C LEU A 542 -41.54 -33.21 3.62
N ALA A 543 -41.74 -33.99 2.56
CA ALA A 543 -41.24 -33.65 1.22
C ALA A 543 -41.80 -32.30 0.76
N THR A 544 -43.09 -32.05 1.00
CA THR A 544 -43.75 -30.77 0.68
C THR A 544 -43.13 -29.61 1.48
N VAL A 545 -42.89 -29.78 2.78
CA VAL A 545 -42.24 -28.76 3.62
C VAL A 545 -40.82 -28.47 3.14
N PHE A 546 -40.01 -29.50 2.89
CA PHE A 546 -38.64 -29.31 2.40
C PHE A 546 -38.62 -28.61 1.05
N PHE A 547 -39.54 -28.97 0.14
CA PHE A 547 -39.69 -28.28 -1.13
C PHE A 547 -40.00 -26.79 -0.93
N ILE A 548 -40.97 -26.43 -0.09
CA ILE A 548 -41.33 -25.03 0.17
C ILE A 548 -40.16 -24.25 0.76
N VAL A 549 -39.50 -24.78 1.79
CA VAL A 549 -38.37 -24.10 2.45
C VAL A 549 -37.22 -23.87 1.47
N MET A 550 -36.87 -24.91 0.69
CA MET A 550 -35.81 -24.79 -0.32
C MET A 550 -36.21 -23.83 -1.45
N PHE A 551 -37.44 -23.89 -1.93
CA PHE A 551 -37.94 -23.00 -2.97
C PHE A 551 -37.91 -21.53 -2.52
N CYS A 552 -38.41 -21.21 -1.33
CA CYS A 552 -38.35 -19.86 -0.77
C CYS A 552 -36.90 -19.39 -0.56
N THR A 553 -36.01 -20.28 -0.12
CA THR A 553 -34.58 -19.96 0.04
C THR A 553 -33.93 -19.68 -1.31
N CYS A 554 -34.21 -20.49 -2.33
CA CYS A 554 -33.74 -20.27 -3.70
C CYS A 554 -34.30 -18.96 -4.27
N LEU A 555 -35.57 -18.64 -4.03
CA LEU A 555 -36.16 -17.36 -4.44
C LEU A 555 -35.49 -16.18 -3.74
N TYR A 556 -35.22 -16.27 -2.44
CA TYR A 556 -34.50 -15.24 -1.71
C TYR A 556 -33.11 -14.98 -2.32
N TRP A 557 -32.33 -16.04 -2.56
CA TRP A 557 -31.02 -15.92 -3.21
C TRP A 557 -31.15 -15.39 -4.64
N PHE A 558 -32.16 -15.85 -5.39
CA PHE A 558 -32.41 -15.38 -6.73
C PHE A 558 -32.72 -13.89 -6.74
N SER A 559 -33.59 -13.39 -5.87
CA SER A 559 -33.88 -11.95 -5.75
C SER A 559 -32.64 -11.13 -5.38
N PHE A 560 -31.83 -11.60 -4.44
CA PHE A 560 -30.58 -10.94 -4.05
C PHE A 560 -29.57 -10.87 -5.21
N PHE A 561 -29.37 -11.98 -5.93
CA PHE A 561 -28.46 -12.01 -7.08
C PHE A 561 -29.06 -11.32 -8.33
N LEU A 562 -30.38 -11.25 -8.45
CA LEU A 562 -31.07 -10.55 -9.53
C LEU A 562 -31.00 -9.04 -9.32
N GLU A 563 -31.15 -8.51 -8.10
CA GLU A 563 -30.83 -7.10 -7.83
C GLU A 563 -29.37 -6.77 -8.22
N ALA A 564 -28.45 -7.72 -8.04
CA ALA A 564 -27.07 -7.57 -8.51
C ALA A 564 -26.88 -7.68 -10.04
N ARG A 565 -27.82 -8.28 -10.79
CA ARG A 565 -27.71 -8.53 -12.26
C ARG A 565 -28.70 -7.76 -13.15
N CYS A 566 -29.90 -7.44 -12.70
CA CYS A 566 -30.96 -6.86 -13.54
C CYS A 566 -30.66 -5.42 -14.00
N TYR A 567 -29.76 -4.70 -13.33
CA TYR A 567 -29.30 -3.39 -13.81
C TYR A 567 -28.38 -3.48 -15.04
N LEU A 568 -27.81 -4.65 -15.36
CA LEU A 568 -27.05 -4.86 -16.60
C LEU A 568 -27.96 -4.89 -17.85
N CYS A 569 -29.22 -5.34 -17.70
CA CYS A 569 -30.14 -5.51 -18.84
C CYS A 569 -30.81 -4.22 -19.29
N HIS A 570 -30.85 -3.17 -18.45
CA HIS A 570 -31.51 -1.91 -18.82
C HIS A 570 -30.63 -1.00 -19.70
N PHE A 571 -29.32 -1.25 -19.78
CA PHE A 571 -28.41 -0.43 -20.59
C PHE A 571 -28.24 -0.92 -22.03
N THR A 572 -28.48 -2.20 -22.34
CA THR A 572 -28.44 -2.67 -23.74
C THR A 572 -29.67 -2.28 -24.56
N LYS A 573 -30.71 -1.71 -23.93
CA LYS A 573 -31.95 -1.31 -24.61
C LYS A 573 -32.17 0.20 -24.73
N SER A 574 -31.26 1.02 -24.19
CA SER A 574 -31.37 2.49 -24.19
C SER A 574 -30.51 3.18 -25.26
N ARG A 575 -29.74 2.44 -26.05
CA ARG A 575 -29.01 2.98 -27.22
C ARG A 575 -29.20 2.05 -28.42
N SER A 576 -30.41 2.10 -28.98
CA SER A 576 -30.69 1.83 -30.39
C SER A 576 -31.33 3.08 -30.97
#